data_AF-A0A6J6GWN4-F1
#
_entry.id   AF-A0A6J6GWN4-F1
#
_cell.length_a   1.000
_cell.length_b   1.000
_cell.length_c   1.000
_cell.angle_alpha   90.00
_cell.angle_beta   90.00
_cell.angle_gamma   90.00
#
_symmetry.space_group_name_H-M   'P 1'
#
loop_
_entity.id
_entity.type
_entity.pdbx_description
1 polymer ?
#
loop_
_entity_poly.entity_id
_entity_poly.type
_entity_poly.pdbx_seq_one_letter_code
_entity_poly.pdbx_strand_id
1 'polypeptide(L)'
;MVLLGAFVMNFLAYRHMRKSRGPRRRTPTPPKPPRYKVKRNKANAPVRGRRSARRAFIAVPLTISLLAISTGCANQSQPSASPSPSISAINVPPVALTAAQVDKILNEVAKTAADADLVSDKKVLLSRFTGPALAQRTANYILRTRSASVAKLPKIVASPIAFSLPAATDAWPRSLMVVTDEPGDEALPQMLVFEQQSPRSKYMLWYNIRLMPGAKIPEVPSSDTGAIPVDIKSLFLKLAPQDIASAYGDVLNRGASSLSQGLFDLTKDEFYKQVSESQKSQVANLTTGTITFKHTLGSQNVISLSTTKAGALVAVYMTDTYVIKPKKRGSAVAVSGQEKVLLGADGSTRGVRSVYGDMMLFYVPALSDTAGIRLLGVTQGLVSVRSL
;
A
#
# COMPACT_ATOMS: atom_id res chain seq x y z
N MET A 1 53.18 29.46 6.51
CA MET A 1 54.03 29.30 5.30
C MET A 1 53.95 27.91 4.67
N VAL A 2 53.81 26.81 5.42
CA VAL A 2 53.75 25.43 4.86
C VAL A 2 52.49 25.17 4.01
N LEU A 3 51.34 25.72 4.38
CA LEU A 3 50.05 25.52 3.70
C LEU A 3 50.00 26.16 2.29
N LEU A 4 50.69 27.28 2.12
CA LEU A 4 50.81 27.97 0.83
C LEU A 4 51.69 27.19 -0.15
N GLY A 5 52.79 26.61 0.34
CA GLY A 5 53.65 25.73 -0.46
C GLY A 5 52.94 24.47 -0.95
N ALA A 6 52.13 23.85 -0.09
CA ALA A 6 51.32 22.68 -0.45
C ALA A 6 50.30 22.99 -1.55
N PHE A 7 49.67 24.18 -1.50
CA PHE A 7 48.69 24.59 -2.51
C PHE A 7 49.35 24.83 -3.88
N VAL A 8 50.52 25.48 -3.90
CA VAL A 8 51.29 25.71 -5.13
C VAL A 8 51.75 24.39 -5.76
N MET A 9 52.25 23.46 -4.94
CA MET A 9 52.65 22.13 -5.43
C MET A 9 51.48 21.32 -5.98
N ASN A 10 50.32 21.35 -5.31
CA ASN A 10 49.12 20.67 -5.79
C ASN A 10 48.63 21.27 -7.13
N PHE A 11 48.69 22.60 -7.27
CA PHE A 11 48.34 23.28 -8.50
C PHE A 11 49.28 22.92 -9.67
N LEU A 12 50.59 22.87 -9.41
CA LEU A 12 51.59 22.46 -10.41
C LEU A 12 51.40 20.99 -10.83
N ALA A 13 51.16 20.09 -9.86
CA ALA A 13 50.89 18.67 -10.13
C ALA A 13 49.61 18.49 -10.96
N TYR A 14 48.56 19.22 -10.64
CA TYR A 14 47.30 19.20 -11.39
C TYR A 14 47.48 19.69 -12.83
N ARG A 15 48.25 20.77 -13.03
CA ARG A 15 48.55 21.30 -14.37
C ARG A 15 49.39 20.33 -15.20
N HIS A 16 50.35 19.64 -14.58
CA HIS A 16 51.16 18.63 -15.23
C HIS A 16 50.31 17.42 -15.66
N MET A 17 49.42 16.93 -14.79
CA MET A 17 48.47 15.85 -15.10
C MET A 17 47.52 16.18 -16.27
N ARG A 18 47.11 17.45 -16.43
CA ARG A 18 46.29 17.83 -17.59
C ARG A 18 47.10 17.83 -18.89
N LYS A 19 48.36 18.27 -18.86
CA LYS A 19 49.22 18.30 -20.05
C LYS A 19 49.70 16.91 -20.48
N SER A 20 49.86 15.97 -19.55
CA SER A 20 50.33 14.60 -19.85
C SER A 20 49.25 13.64 -20.32
N ARG A 21 47.97 14.06 -20.32
CA ARG A 21 46.87 13.26 -20.90
C ARG A 21 46.85 13.43 -22.42
N GLY A 22 47.65 12.63 -23.10
CA GLY A 22 47.60 12.48 -24.55
C GLY A 22 46.23 11.99 -25.07
N PRO A 23 45.99 12.09 -26.38
CA PRO A 23 44.69 11.77 -26.99
C PRO A 23 44.29 10.32 -26.75
N ARG A 24 43.21 10.11 -25.99
CA ARG A 24 42.59 8.80 -25.78
C ARG A 24 41.96 8.32 -27.09
N ARG A 25 42.60 7.36 -27.75
CA ARG A 25 42.03 6.66 -28.92
C ARG A 25 40.71 6.01 -28.50
N ARG A 26 39.61 6.38 -29.17
CA ARG A 26 38.30 5.75 -28.98
C ARG A 26 38.37 4.31 -29.50
N THR A 27 38.04 3.34 -28.65
CA THR A 27 37.88 1.94 -29.08
C THR A 27 36.67 1.83 -30.02
N PRO A 28 36.76 1.09 -31.14
CA PRO A 28 35.65 0.96 -32.08
C PRO A 28 34.45 0.24 -31.45
N THR A 29 33.25 0.72 -31.79
CA THR A 29 31.97 0.16 -31.33
C THR A 29 31.74 -1.23 -31.93
N PRO A 30 31.26 -2.23 -31.16
CA PRO A 30 30.98 -3.58 -31.68
C PRO A 30 29.91 -3.57 -32.79
N PRO A 31 30.02 -4.45 -33.81
CA PRO A 31 29.05 -4.54 -34.89
C PRO A 31 27.70 -5.09 -34.39
N LYS A 32 26.61 -4.55 -34.93
CA LYS A 32 25.23 -4.98 -34.60
C LYS A 32 24.92 -6.35 -35.22
N PRO A 33 24.22 -7.26 -34.53
CA PRO A 33 23.85 -8.56 -35.07
C PRO A 33 22.79 -8.44 -36.18
N PRO A 34 22.77 -9.39 -37.15
CA PRO A 34 21.83 -9.36 -38.26
C PRO A 34 20.39 -9.61 -37.79
N ARG A 35 19.45 -8.80 -38.30
CA ARG A 35 18.01 -8.96 -38.06
C ARG A 35 17.45 -10.09 -38.93
N TYR A 36 17.01 -11.18 -38.30
CA TYR A 36 16.30 -12.27 -38.98
C TYR A 36 14.86 -11.82 -39.30
N LYS A 37 14.48 -11.79 -40.59
CA LYS A 37 13.08 -11.60 -41.01
C LYS A 37 12.40 -12.97 -41.03
N VAL A 38 11.46 -13.20 -40.10
CA VAL A 38 10.63 -14.41 -40.10
C VAL A 38 9.68 -14.36 -41.30
N LYS A 39 9.89 -15.24 -42.29
CA LYS A 39 8.89 -15.52 -43.33
C LYS A 39 7.81 -16.41 -42.75
N ARG A 40 6.58 -15.91 -42.73
CA ARG A 40 5.39 -16.62 -42.24
C ARG A 40 4.96 -17.65 -43.29
N ASN A 41 5.27 -18.93 -43.09
CA ASN A 41 4.77 -20.00 -43.93
C ASN A 41 3.29 -20.24 -43.62
N LYS A 42 2.47 -20.36 -44.68
CA LYS A 42 1.04 -20.66 -44.60
C LYS A 42 0.83 -22.04 -43.98
N ALA A 43 -0.14 -22.13 -43.06
CA ALA A 43 -0.54 -23.38 -42.42
C ALA A 43 -1.22 -24.30 -43.44
N ASN A 44 -0.62 -25.47 -43.70
CA ASN A 44 -1.30 -26.58 -44.37
C ASN A 44 -2.03 -27.40 -43.31
N ALA A 45 -3.29 -27.06 -43.05
CA ALA A 45 -4.19 -27.93 -42.29
C ALA A 45 -4.70 -29.05 -43.22
N PRO A 46 -4.56 -30.34 -42.87
CA PRO A 46 -5.15 -31.40 -43.67
C PRO A 46 -6.66 -31.49 -43.47
N VAL A 47 -7.38 -31.44 -44.59
CA VAL A 47 -8.83 -31.57 -44.72
C VAL A 47 -9.25 -33.02 -44.43
N ARG A 48 -10.24 -33.18 -43.53
CA ARG A 48 -10.95 -34.43 -43.25
C ARG A 48 -11.57 -35.01 -44.53
N GLY A 49 -11.24 -36.26 -44.86
CA GLY A 49 -11.81 -37.02 -45.97
C GLY A 49 -12.12 -38.46 -45.57
N ARG A 50 -13.39 -38.82 -45.72
CA ARG A 50 -14.06 -40.09 -45.37
C ARG A 50 -13.78 -41.17 -46.42
N ARG A 51 -13.78 -42.44 -45.97
CA ARG A 51 -13.84 -43.72 -46.74
C ARG A 51 -12.47 -44.35 -47.08
N SER A 52 -12.06 -45.37 -46.33
CA SER A 52 -12.17 -46.76 -46.81
C SER A 52 -11.85 -47.71 -45.64
N ALA A 53 -12.81 -48.57 -45.34
CA ALA A 53 -12.60 -49.76 -44.52
C ALA A 53 -12.28 -50.91 -45.48
N ARG A 54 -11.17 -51.62 -45.23
CA ARG A 54 -10.91 -53.03 -45.60
C ARG A 54 -9.65 -53.43 -44.81
N ARG A 55 -9.82 -54.11 -43.68
CA ARG A 55 -9.68 -55.57 -43.56
C ARG A 55 -8.41 -56.08 -44.26
N ALA A 56 -7.34 -56.26 -43.49
CA ALA A 56 -6.34 -57.28 -43.74
C ALA A 56 -5.84 -57.79 -42.37
N PHE A 57 -6.24 -59.02 -42.09
CA PHE A 57 -5.87 -59.86 -40.97
C PHE A 57 -4.55 -60.57 -41.33
N ILE A 58 -3.85 -61.07 -40.29
CA ILE A 58 -2.85 -62.16 -40.32
C ILE A 58 -1.40 -61.75 -40.65
N ALA A 59 -0.53 -61.77 -39.63
CA ALA A 59 0.48 -62.83 -39.42
C ALA A 59 1.57 -62.38 -38.42
N VAL A 60 1.59 -63.03 -37.26
CA VAL A 60 2.76 -63.11 -36.37
C VAL A 60 3.55 -64.35 -36.79
N PRO A 61 4.89 -64.28 -36.80
CA PRO A 61 5.61 -65.30 -36.03
C PRO A 61 6.71 -64.73 -35.14
N LEU A 62 6.78 -65.35 -33.97
CA LEU A 62 7.80 -65.33 -32.93
C LEU A 62 9.22 -65.44 -33.49
N THR A 63 10.11 -64.52 -33.08
CA THR A 63 11.53 -64.81 -32.87
C THR A 63 11.99 -64.12 -31.58
N ILE A 64 12.16 -64.94 -30.54
CA ILE A 64 12.79 -64.59 -29.28
C ILE A 64 14.29 -64.79 -29.48
N SER A 65 15.10 -63.76 -29.26
CA SER A 65 16.55 -63.90 -29.09
C SER A 65 17.05 -62.88 -28.09
N LEU A 66 17.77 -63.44 -27.12
CA LEU A 66 18.29 -62.86 -25.88
C LEU A 66 19.10 -61.58 -26.11
N LEU A 67 18.87 -60.56 -25.29
CA LEU A 67 19.93 -59.64 -24.90
C LEU A 67 19.75 -59.06 -23.49
N ALA A 68 20.75 -59.40 -22.67
CA ALA A 68 21.41 -58.58 -21.66
C ALA A 68 20.59 -58.04 -20.47
N ILE A 69 20.91 -58.67 -19.34
CA ILE A 69 20.69 -58.28 -17.95
C ILE A 69 21.14 -56.83 -17.72
N SER A 70 20.20 -55.95 -17.40
CA SER A 70 20.47 -54.69 -16.72
C SER A 70 19.78 -54.71 -15.35
N THR A 71 20.48 -55.24 -14.35
CA THR A 71 20.14 -55.10 -12.94
C THR A 71 20.33 -53.64 -12.52
N GLY A 72 19.27 -52.84 -12.68
CA GLY A 72 19.10 -51.56 -12.00
C GLY A 72 18.11 -51.75 -10.85
N CYS A 73 18.55 -51.44 -9.62
CA CYS A 73 17.77 -51.58 -8.40
C CYS A 73 16.41 -50.86 -8.49
N ALA A 74 15.34 -51.61 -8.73
CA ALA A 74 13.98 -51.14 -8.57
C ALA A 74 13.55 -51.43 -7.13
N ASN A 75 13.46 -50.38 -6.30
CA ASN A 75 12.75 -50.46 -5.04
C ASN A 75 11.30 -50.81 -5.33
N GLN A 76 10.82 -51.91 -4.75
CA GLN A 76 9.41 -52.27 -4.67
C GLN A 76 8.67 -51.20 -3.86
N SER A 77 8.20 -50.14 -4.52
CA SER A 77 7.08 -49.34 -4.03
C SER A 77 5.80 -50.01 -4.52
N GLN A 78 5.10 -50.69 -3.61
CA GLN A 78 3.72 -51.12 -3.85
C GLN A 78 2.90 -49.92 -4.36
N PRO A 79 2.08 -50.06 -5.41
CA PRO A 79 1.10 -49.04 -5.75
C PRO A 79 0.06 -49.00 -4.63
N SER A 80 0.26 -48.07 -3.68
CA SER A 80 -0.77 -47.67 -2.73
C SER A 80 -1.95 -47.13 -3.53
N ALA A 81 -3.16 -47.62 -3.23
CA ALA A 81 -4.39 -47.16 -3.85
C ALA A 81 -4.41 -45.62 -3.87
N SER A 82 -4.54 -45.06 -5.06
CA SER A 82 -4.85 -43.64 -5.25
C SER A 82 -6.12 -43.35 -4.44
N PRO A 83 -6.14 -42.36 -3.54
CA PRO A 83 -7.38 -42.00 -2.88
C PRO A 83 -8.38 -41.60 -3.97
N SER A 84 -9.48 -42.34 -4.03
CA SER A 84 -10.67 -41.98 -4.80
C SER A 84 -11.02 -40.53 -4.47
N PRO A 85 -11.34 -39.66 -5.45
CA PRO A 85 -11.64 -38.27 -5.16
C PRO A 85 -12.83 -38.22 -4.20
N SER A 86 -12.57 -37.86 -2.95
CA SER A 86 -13.61 -37.56 -1.98
C SER A 86 -14.31 -36.30 -2.47
N ILE A 87 -15.56 -36.50 -2.88
CA ILE A 87 -16.71 -35.59 -2.82
C ILE A 87 -16.31 -34.15 -2.43
N SER A 88 -16.31 -33.27 -3.44
CA SER A 88 -16.47 -31.82 -3.34
C SER A 88 -15.89 -31.17 -2.08
N ALA A 89 -14.57 -31.00 -2.04
CA ALA A 89 -14.01 -29.92 -1.24
C ALA A 89 -14.69 -28.62 -1.69
N ILE A 90 -15.47 -28.02 -0.81
CA ILE A 90 -15.96 -26.65 -0.98
C ILE A 90 -14.72 -25.84 -1.34
N ASN A 91 -14.72 -25.22 -2.51
CA ASN A 91 -13.60 -24.43 -3.02
C ASN A 91 -13.48 -23.14 -2.18
N VAL A 92 -13.02 -23.28 -0.94
CA VAL A 92 -12.69 -22.16 -0.06
C VAL A 92 -11.36 -21.61 -0.57
N PRO A 93 -11.30 -20.32 -0.95
CA PRO A 93 -10.05 -19.73 -1.38
C PRO A 93 -8.98 -19.91 -0.30
N PRO A 94 -7.75 -20.33 -0.66
CA PRO A 94 -6.71 -20.59 0.32
C PRO A 94 -6.26 -19.29 1.00
N VAL A 95 -5.84 -19.43 2.26
CA VAL A 95 -5.19 -18.34 2.98
C VAL A 95 -3.83 -18.04 2.36
N ALA A 96 -3.60 -16.76 2.10
CA ALA A 96 -2.39 -16.31 1.42
C ALA A 96 -1.09 -16.48 2.22
N LEU A 97 -1.15 -16.51 3.56
CA LEU A 97 0.00 -16.37 4.44
C LEU A 97 -0.05 -17.26 5.69
N THR A 98 1.09 -17.78 6.10
CA THR A 98 1.27 -18.45 7.40
C THR A 98 1.69 -17.46 8.50
N ALA A 99 1.48 -17.80 9.77
CA ALA A 99 1.88 -16.95 10.90
C ALA A 99 3.38 -16.56 10.85
N ALA A 100 4.26 -17.53 10.61
CA ALA A 100 5.70 -17.28 10.49
C ALA A 100 6.06 -16.33 9.33
N GLN A 101 5.30 -16.34 8.23
CA GLN A 101 5.49 -15.39 7.13
C GLN A 101 5.03 -13.99 7.52
N VAL A 102 3.91 -13.87 8.24
CA VAL A 102 3.42 -12.58 8.78
C VAL A 102 4.47 -11.98 9.72
N ASP A 103 4.98 -12.74 10.67
CA ASP A 103 6.04 -12.29 11.60
C ASP A 103 7.27 -11.78 10.85
N LYS A 104 7.69 -12.50 9.81
CA LYS A 104 8.83 -12.09 8.98
C LYS A 104 8.56 -10.76 8.26
N ILE A 105 7.38 -10.59 7.66
CA ILE A 105 6.99 -9.36 6.96
C ILE A 105 7.00 -8.18 7.94
N LEU A 106 6.40 -8.34 9.13
CA LEU A 106 6.34 -7.29 10.13
C LEU A 106 7.71 -6.88 10.64
N ASN A 107 8.58 -7.86 10.95
CA ASN A 107 9.96 -7.59 11.40
C ASN A 107 10.78 -6.86 10.32
N GLU A 108 10.66 -7.27 9.05
CA GLU A 108 11.34 -6.60 7.94
C GLU A 108 10.84 -5.15 7.74
N VAL A 109 9.53 -4.92 7.88
CA VAL A 109 8.93 -3.58 7.75
C VAL A 109 9.32 -2.68 8.92
N ALA A 110 9.24 -3.18 10.16
CA ALA A 110 9.63 -2.45 11.36
C ALA A 110 11.12 -2.07 11.31
N LYS A 111 12.00 -2.99 10.89
CA LYS A 111 13.42 -2.72 10.68
C LYS A 111 13.64 -1.67 9.60
N THR A 112 13.00 -1.82 8.44
CA THR A 112 13.11 -0.84 7.33
C THR A 112 12.63 0.55 7.76
N ALA A 113 11.57 0.62 8.56
CA ALA A 113 11.06 1.88 9.11
C ALA A 113 12.06 2.51 10.07
N ALA A 114 12.63 1.74 10.99
CA ALA A 114 13.63 2.22 11.95
C ALA A 114 14.90 2.71 11.27
N ASP A 115 15.43 1.95 10.30
CA ASP A 115 16.60 2.32 9.51
C ASP A 115 16.32 3.63 8.73
N ALA A 116 15.16 3.74 8.08
CA ALA A 116 14.77 4.94 7.36
C ALA A 116 14.54 6.15 8.28
N ASP A 117 13.96 5.96 9.46
CA ASP A 117 13.70 7.03 10.44
C ASP A 117 15.00 7.59 11.03
N LEU A 118 16.04 6.74 11.14
CA LEU A 118 17.36 7.13 11.63
C LEU A 118 18.08 8.05 10.63
N VAL A 119 18.11 7.69 9.35
CA VAL A 119 18.75 8.51 8.29
C VAL A 119 17.81 9.54 7.66
N SER A 120 16.50 9.48 7.93
CA SER A 120 15.46 10.31 7.30
C SER A 120 15.48 10.26 5.76
N ASP A 121 15.76 9.09 5.17
CA ASP A 121 15.82 8.89 3.72
C ASP A 121 14.64 8.06 3.20
N LYS A 122 13.86 8.67 2.31
CA LYS A 122 12.75 8.00 1.62
C LYS A 122 13.18 6.80 0.78
N LYS A 123 14.42 6.76 0.28
CA LYS A 123 14.90 5.67 -0.58
C LYS A 123 14.96 4.34 0.15
N VAL A 124 15.24 4.36 1.45
CA VAL A 124 15.24 3.16 2.31
C VAL A 124 13.82 2.60 2.44
N LEU A 125 12.83 3.49 2.60
CA LEU A 125 11.41 3.11 2.72
C LEU A 125 10.87 2.39 1.48
N LEU A 126 11.32 2.74 0.26
CA LEU A 126 10.80 2.18 -1.00
C LEU A 126 10.90 0.66 -1.11
N SER A 127 11.72 0.02 -0.29
CA SER A 127 11.85 -1.43 -0.25
C SER A 127 10.66 -2.16 0.37
N ARG A 128 9.88 -1.48 1.24
CA ARG A 128 8.74 -2.04 1.99
C ARG A 128 7.52 -1.13 2.11
N PHE A 129 7.62 0.14 1.74
CA PHE A 129 6.55 1.13 1.86
C PHE A 129 6.10 1.60 0.49
N THR A 130 4.80 1.82 0.35
CA THR A 130 4.18 2.41 -0.84
C THR A 130 2.98 3.26 -0.45
N GLY A 131 2.38 3.93 -1.42
CA GLY A 131 1.10 4.62 -1.24
C GLY A 131 1.10 5.68 -0.11
N PRO A 132 -0.01 5.80 0.64
CA PRO A 132 -0.18 6.78 1.71
C PRO A 132 0.86 6.69 2.83
N ALA A 133 1.20 5.49 3.29
CA ALA A 133 2.18 5.31 4.37
C ALA A 133 3.56 5.84 3.98
N LEU A 134 3.99 5.63 2.72
CA LEU A 134 5.22 6.22 2.19
C LEU A 134 5.14 7.74 2.13
N ALA A 135 4.01 8.27 1.62
CA ALA A 135 3.81 9.71 1.44
C ALA A 135 3.87 10.46 2.78
N GLN A 136 3.18 9.96 3.82
CA GLN A 136 3.17 10.58 5.14
C GLN A 136 4.56 10.58 5.80
N ARG A 137 5.27 9.44 5.77
CA ARG A 137 6.64 9.36 6.32
C ARG A 137 7.61 10.27 5.57
N THR A 138 7.52 10.30 4.24
CA THR A 138 8.33 11.20 3.42
C THR A 138 8.07 12.66 3.74
N ALA A 139 6.80 13.05 3.95
CA ALA A 139 6.44 14.40 4.34
C ALA A 139 7.00 14.76 5.73
N ASN A 140 6.96 13.83 6.71
CA ASN A 140 7.57 14.03 8.02
C ASN A 140 9.09 14.21 7.92
N TYR A 141 9.79 13.44 7.07
CA TYR A 141 11.23 13.62 6.88
C TYR A 141 11.55 15.00 6.30
N ILE A 142 10.80 15.46 5.30
CA ILE A 142 10.98 16.81 4.73
C ILE A 142 10.75 17.87 5.81
N LEU A 143 9.68 17.75 6.59
CA LEU A 143 9.38 18.65 7.71
C LEU A 143 10.52 18.69 8.73
N ARG A 144 11.04 17.53 9.14
CA ARG A 144 12.12 17.41 10.13
C ARG A 144 13.46 17.92 9.62
N THR A 145 13.75 17.79 8.33
CA THR A 145 14.96 18.40 7.73
C THR A 145 14.91 19.92 7.74
N ARG A 146 13.71 20.51 7.77
CA ARG A 146 13.51 21.96 7.78
C ARG A 146 13.29 22.53 9.19
N SER A 147 12.83 21.72 10.15
CA SER A 147 12.66 22.13 11.54
C SER A 147 12.85 20.97 12.51
N ALA A 148 13.78 21.14 13.45
CA ALA A 148 14.04 20.16 14.52
C ALA A 148 12.91 20.06 15.55
N SER A 149 12.00 21.04 15.60
CA SER A 149 10.84 21.02 16.51
C SER A 149 9.72 20.07 16.07
N VAL A 150 9.78 19.55 14.84
CA VAL A 150 8.78 18.61 14.34
C VAL A 150 9.03 17.24 14.97
N ALA A 151 8.03 16.74 15.69
CA ALA A 151 8.07 15.43 16.31
C ALA A 151 8.29 14.31 15.29
N LYS A 152 8.99 13.25 15.72
CA LYS A 152 9.12 12.02 14.95
C LYS A 152 7.74 11.35 14.86
N LEU A 153 7.46 10.71 13.73
CA LEU A 153 6.34 9.77 13.68
C LEU A 153 6.62 8.62 14.66
N PRO A 154 5.59 8.07 15.31
CA PRO A 154 5.85 7.01 16.26
C PRO A 154 6.22 5.71 15.53
N LYS A 155 6.98 4.89 16.24
CA LYS A 155 7.61 3.68 15.71
C LYS A 155 6.57 2.68 15.19
N ILE A 156 6.93 1.96 14.13
CA ILE A 156 6.19 0.77 13.69
C ILE A 156 6.74 -0.42 14.46
N VAL A 157 5.84 -1.15 15.09
CA VAL A 157 6.14 -2.26 15.98
C VAL A 157 5.69 -3.54 15.30
N ALA A 158 6.50 -4.59 15.40
CA ALA A 158 6.20 -5.87 14.78
C ALA A 158 5.46 -6.84 15.72
N SER A 159 5.56 -6.63 17.04
CA SER A 159 5.06 -7.58 18.05
C SER A 159 4.73 -6.87 19.38
N PRO A 160 3.81 -7.42 20.20
CA PRO A 160 2.92 -8.55 19.92
C PRO A 160 1.87 -8.26 18.84
N ILE A 161 1.44 -9.32 18.16
CA ILE A 161 0.34 -9.28 17.21
C ILE A 161 -0.96 -9.52 17.98
N ALA A 162 -1.85 -8.53 17.98
CA ALA A 162 -3.17 -8.65 18.60
C ALA A 162 -4.10 -9.53 17.75
N PHE A 163 -4.07 -9.35 16.42
CA PHE A 163 -4.65 -10.28 15.46
C PHE A 163 -4.08 -10.04 14.05
N SER A 164 -4.22 -11.05 13.20
CA SER A 164 -3.78 -11.04 11.80
C SER A 164 -4.91 -11.55 10.91
N LEU A 165 -5.20 -10.81 9.84
CA LEU A 165 -6.26 -11.09 8.89
C LEU A 165 -5.69 -11.10 7.46
N PRO A 166 -5.19 -12.25 6.99
CA PRO A 166 -4.79 -12.43 5.60
C PRO A 166 -6.01 -12.53 4.68
N ALA A 167 -5.87 -12.09 3.43
CA ALA A 167 -6.88 -12.31 2.41
C ALA A 167 -6.98 -13.80 2.02
N ALA A 168 -8.20 -14.31 1.99
CA ALA A 168 -8.56 -15.60 1.41
C ALA A 168 -8.90 -15.40 -0.07
N THR A 169 -7.89 -15.50 -0.94
CA THR A 169 -8.06 -15.31 -2.38
C THR A 169 -6.91 -15.93 -3.20
N ASP A 170 -7.27 -16.47 -4.36
CA ASP A 170 -6.32 -16.91 -5.40
C ASP A 170 -5.95 -15.80 -6.38
N ALA A 171 -6.70 -14.70 -6.35
CA ALA A 171 -6.49 -13.56 -7.23
C ALA A 171 -5.48 -12.57 -6.64
N TRP A 172 -4.88 -11.79 -7.55
CA TRP A 172 -4.02 -10.67 -7.21
C TRP A 172 -4.77 -9.36 -7.42
N PRO A 173 -4.56 -8.33 -6.59
CA PRO A 173 -3.60 -8.26 -5.47
C PRO A 173 -4.08 -8.98 -4.20
N ARG A 174 -3.14 -9.45 -3.37
CA ARG A 174 -3.42 -10.06 -2.06
C ARG A 174 -3.17 -9.05 -0.94
N SER A 175 -4.12 -8.90 -0.03
CA SER A 175 -4.02 -8.00 1.11
C SER A 175 -3.79 -8.74 2.43
N LEU A 176 -3.26 -8.02 3.40
CA LEU A 176 -3.06 -8.48 4.77
C LEU A 176 -3.32 -7.29 5.70
N MET A 177 -4.21 -7.47 6.68
CA MET A 177 -4.41 -6.52 7.77
C MET A 177 -3.90 -7.13 9.08
N VAL A 178 -3.04 -6.41 9.80
CA VAL A 178 -2.50 -6.88 11.08
C VAL A 178 -2.59 -5.76 12.10
N VAL A 179 -3.06 -6.08 13.30
CA VAL A 179 -2.95 -5.17 14.44
C VAL A 179 -1.81 -5.60 15.33
N THR A 180 -0.94 -4.64 15.62
CA THR A 180 0.17 -4.78 16.56
C THR A 180 -0.03 -3.79 17.69
N ASP A 181 0.31 -4.22 18.89
CA ASP A 181 0.15 -3.42 20.11
C ASP A 181 1.46 -3.47 20.88
N GLU A 182 2.10 -2.32 21.15
CA GLU A 182 3.36 -2.31 21.89
C GLU A 182 3.05 -2.50 23.38
N PRO A 183 3.75 -3.38 24.12
CA PRO A 183 3.45 -3.57 25.53
C PRO A 183 3.79 -2.29 26.31
N GLY A 184 2.77 -1.68 26.92
CA GLY A 184 2.88 -0.43 27.69
C GLY A 184 2.00 0.68 27.11
N ASP A 185 1.70 1.70 27.90
CA ASP A 185 0.82 2.81 27.49
C ASP A 185 1.52 3.87 26.60
N GLU A 186 2.67 3.53 26.00
CA GLU A 186 3.48 4.49 25.24
C GLU A 186 2.83 4.87 23.90
N ALA A 187 2.06 3.96 23.29
CA ALA A 187 1.42 4.19 22.01
C ALA A 187 0.12 3.41 21.83
N LEU A 188 -0.87 4.02 21.17
CA LEU A 188 -2.10 3.32 20.77
C LEU A 188 -1.80 2.17 19.79
N PRO A 189 -2.57 1.07 19.83
CA PRO A 189 -2.46 -0.03 18.88
C PRO A 189 -2.50 0.46 17.43
N GLN A 190 -1.74 -0.19 16.55
CA GLN A 190 -1.65 0.18 15.14
C GLN A 190 -2.12 -0.96 14.23
N MET A 191 -2.98 -0.60 13.27
CA MET A 191 -3.38 -1.40 12.12
C MET A 191 -2.41 -1.15 10.96
N LEU A 192 -1.72 -2.21 10.55
CA LEU A 192 -0.84 -2.24 9.39
C LEU A 192 -1.56 -2.96 8.26
N VAL A 193 -1.72 -2.30 7.12
CA VAL A 193 -2.34 -2.87 5.93
C VAL A 193 -1.32 -3.00 4.83
N PHE A 194 -1.12 -4.24 4.39
CA PHE A 194 -0.17 -4.62 3.37
C PHE A 194 -0.88 -5.10 2.12
N GLU A 195 -0.19 -4.97 0.99
CA GLU A 195 -0.63 -5.50 -0.28
C GLU A 195 0.53 -6.06 -1.07
N GLN A 196 0.28 -7.18 -1.73
CA GLN A 196 1.18 -7.83 -2.65
C GLN A 196 0.52 -7.84 -4.04
N GLN A 197 1.20 -7.23 -5.01
CA GLN A 197 0.66 -6.99 -6.37
C GLN A 197 0.72 -8.24 -7.27
N SER A 198 1.71 -9.09 -7.06
CA SER A 198 1.96 -10.29 -7.86
C SER A 198 2.69 -11.37 -7.04
N PRO A 199 2.71 -12.64 -7.48
CA PRO A 199 3.31 -13.76 -6.73
C PRO A 199 4.76 -13.56 -6.31
N ARG A 200 5.52 -12.78 -7.09
CA ARG A 200 6.96 -12.54 -6.85
C ARG A 200 7.23 -11.17 -6.24
N SER A 201 6.21 -10.32 -6.13
CA SER A 201 6.34 -9.04 -5.46
C SER A 201 6.37 -9.22 -3.94
N LYS A 202 6.93 -8.25 -3.24
CA LYS A 202 6.90 -8.22 -1.77
C LYS A 202 5.55 -7.67 -1.29
N TYR A 203 5.13 -8.07 -0.10
CA TYR A 203 4.12 -7.32 0.64
C TYR A 203 4.67 -5.94 0.98
N MET A 204 3.97 -4.91 0.53
CA MET A 204 4.29 -3.51 0.77
C MET A 204 3.26 -2.90 1.71
N LEU A 205 3.72 -2.11 2.68
CA LEU A 205 2.86 -1.36 3.58
C LEU A 205 2.21 -0.19 2.84
N TRP A 206 0.89 -0.21 2.77
CA TRP A 206 0.09 0.87 2.19
C TRP A 206 -0.46 1.81 3.24
N TYR A 207 -0.94 1.26 4.35
CA TYR A 207 -1.58 2.02 5.42
C TYR A 207 -0.97 1.67 6.77
N ASN A 208 -0.67 2.69 7.56
CA ASN A 208 -0.34 2.56 8.97
C ASN A 208 -1.31 3.43 9.77
N ILE A 209 -2.30 2.81 10.39
CA ILE A 209 -3.44 3.48 10.99
C ILE A 209 -3.43 3.19 12.49
N ARG A 210 -3.37 4.24 13.31
CA ARG A 210 -3.57 4.09 14.76
C ARG A 210 -5.05 3.91 15.08
N LEU A 211 -5.34 2.91 15.90
CA LEU A 211 -6.68 2.65 16.39
C LEU A 211 -7.04 3.70 17.44
N MET A 212 -8.30 4.12 17.44
CA MET A 212 -8.79 5.06 18.45
C MET A 212 -8.88 4.38 19.82
N PRO A 213 -8.73 5.13 20.93
CA PRO A 213 -8.92 4.60 22.28
C PRO A 213 -10.28 3.90 22.41
N GLY A 214 -10.29 2.65 22.87
CA GLY A 214 -11.52 1.87 23.05
C GLY A 214 -12.21 1.42 21.75
N ALA A 215 -11.55 1.53 20.59
CA ALA A 215 -12.07 1.03 19.33
C ALA A 215 -12.31 -0.49 19.39
N LYS A 216 -13.58 -0.89 19.29
CA LYS A 216 -13.98 -2.31 19.24
C LYS A 216 -13.95 -2.80 17.81
N ILE A 217 -12.93 -3.59 17.50
CA ILE A 217 -12.78 -4.29 16.23
C ILE A 217 -13.89 -5.34 16.15
N PRO A 218 -14.63 -5.40 15.04
CA PRO A 218 -15.67 -6.42 14.83
C PRO A 218 -15.06 -7.83 14.83
N GLU A 219 -15.92 -8.82 14.97
CA GLU A 219 -15.54 -10.22 14.85
C GLU A 219 -15.08 -10.51 13.41
N VAL A 220 -13.83 -10.96 13.27
CA VAL A 220 -13.20 -11.33 12.00
C VAL A 220 -12.90 -12.82 11.97
N PRO A 221 -12.78 -13.42 10.77
CA PRO A 221 -12.32 -14.79 10.63
C PRO A 221 -10.96 -15.03 11.30
N SER A 222 -10.69 -16.28 11.68
CA SER A 222 -9.36 -16.68 12.15
C SER A 222 -8.30 -16.46 11.06
N SER A 223 -7.05 -16.28 11.46
CA SER A 223 -5.93 -16.15 10.52
C SER A 223 -5.79 -17.35 9.58
N ASP A 224 -6.19 -18.55 10.03
CA ASP A 224 -6.12 -19.79 9.25
C ASP A 224 -7.23 -19.93 8.21
N THR A 225 -8.33 -19.19 8.38
CA THR A 225 -9.42 -19.11 7.38
C THR A 225 -9.25 -17.91 6.45
N GLY A 226 -8.74 -16.80 6.98
CA GLY A 226 -8.60 -15.53 6.27
C GLY A 226 -9.95 -14.84 5.99
N ALA A 227 -9.88 -13.62 5.48
CA ALA A 227 -11.05 -12.83 5.09
C ALA A 227 -11.16 -12.70 3.57
N ILE A 228 -12.38 -12.71 3.07
CA ILE A 228 -12.65 -12.53 1.64
C ILE A 228 -12.47 -11.05 1.31
N PRO A 229 -11.66 -10.68 0.30
CA PRO A 229 -11.58 -9.30 -0.16
C PRO A 229 -12.94 -8.82 -0.69
N VAL A 230 -13.32 -7.61 -0.30
CA VAL A 230 -14.57 -6.99 -0.77
C VAL A 230 -14.26 -6.01 -1.89
N ASP A 231 -15.05 -6.08 -2.97
CA ASP A 231 -14.91 -5.16 -4.09
C ASP A 231 -15.19 -3.72 -3.67
N ILE A 232 -14.41 -2.78 -4.21
CA ILE A 232 -14.51 -1.36 -3.88
C ILE A 232 -15.88 -0.74 -4.24
N LYS A 233 -16.61 -1.34 -5.18
CA LYS A 233 -17.96 -0.95 -5.63
C LYS A 233 -19.05 -1.86 -5.06
N SER A 234 -18.73 -2.71 -4.09
CA SER A 234 -19.69 -3.63 -3.50
C SER A 234 -20.91 -2.90 -2.95
N LEU A 235 -22.10 -3.30 -3.42
CA LEU A 235 -23.40 -2.80 -2.96
C LEU A 235 -23.99 -3.65 -1.82
N PHE A 236 -23.26 -4.68 -1.38
CA PHE A 236 -23.69 -5.54 -0.26
C PHE A 236 -23.44 -4.89 1.11
N LEU A 237 -22.71 -3.78 1.12
CA LEU A 237 -22.42 -2.97 2.31
C LEU A 237 -23.35 -1.76 2.36
N LYS A 238 -23.51 -1.16 3.55
CA LYS A 238 -24.29 0.08 3.71
C LYS A 238 -23.84 1.22 2.80
N LEU A 239 -22.54 1.26 2.52
CA LEU A 239 -21.94 2.21 1.60
C LEU A 239 -20.79 1.52 0.86
N ALA A 240 -20.65 1.80 -0.42
CA ALA A 240 -19.54 1.25 -1.20
C ALA A 240 -18.20 1.79 -0.66
N PRO A 241 -17.16 0.95 -0.53
CA PRO A 241 -15.85 1.35 0.01
C PRO A 241 -15.24 2.61 -0.61
N GLN A 242 -15.38 2.84 -1.92
CA GLN A 242 -14.90 4.06 -2.59
C GLN A 242 -15.58 5.36 -2.10
N ASP A 243 -16.85 5.28 -1.71
CA ASP A 243 -17.68 6.46 -1.43
C ASP A 243 -17.60 6.90 0.03
N ILE A 244 -16.97 6.09 0.89
CA ILE A 244 -16.81 6.36 2.33
C ILE A 244 -16.06 7.66 2.57
N ALA A 245 -14.97 7.92 1.86
CA ALA A 245 -14.18 9.14 2.04
C ALA A 245 -15.01 10.40 1.78
N SER A 246 -15.79 10.41 0.69
CA SER A 246 -16.67 11.54 0.37
C SER A 246 -17.84 11.69 1.33
N ALA A 247 -18.47 10.58 1.71
CA ALA A 247 -19.62 10.60 2.63
C ALA A 247 -19.20 11.06 4.03
N TYR A 248 -18.09 10.52 4.55
CA TYR A 248 -17.53 10.95 5.83
C TYR A 248 -17.06 12.41 5.78
N GLY A 249 -16.47 12.83 4.67
CA GLY A 249 -16.11 14.23 4.43
C GLY A 249 -17.31 15.19 4.44
N ASP A 250 -18.46 14.79 3.90
CA ASP A 250 -19.70 15.58 3.99
C ASP A 250 -20.18 15.70 5.44
N VAL A 251 -20.08 14.60 6.21
CA VAL A 251 -20.38 14.59 7.64
C VAL A 251 -19.44 15.50 8.41
N LEU A 252 -18.13 15.49 8.14
CA LEU A 252 -17.17 16.40 8.79
C LEU A 252 -17.54 17.88 8.56
N ASN A 253 -17.87 18.23 7.32
CA ASN A 253 -18.20 19.60 6.93
C ASN A 253 -19.55 20.11 7.44
N ARG A 254 -20.59 19.26 7.39
CA ARG A 254 -21.99 19.68 7.63
C ARG A 254 -22.58 19.13 8.93
N GLY A 255 -21.92 18.16 9.54
CA GLY A 255 -22.38 17.49 10.75
C GLY A 255 -23.81 16.97 10.62
N ALA A 256 -24.69 17.40 11.53
CA ALA A 256 -26.10 17.01 11.56
C ALA A 256 -26.89 17.40 10.29
N SER A 257 -26.41 18.37 9.50
CA SER A 257 -27.03 18.77 8.24
C SER A 257 -26.55 17.95 7.04
N SER A 258 -25.62 16.99 7.24
CA SER A 258 -25.17 16.09 6.17
C SER A 258 -26.24 15.05 5.84
N LEU A 259 -26.42 14.79 4.54
CA LEU A 259 -27.28 13.71 4.06
C LEU A 259 -26.73 12.32 4.43
N SER A 260 -25.42 12.23 4.68
CA SER A 260 -24.73 11.00 5.03
C SER A 260 -24.63 10.77 6.54
N GLN A 261 -25.06 11.71 7.38
CA GLN A 261 -24.94 11.60 8.84
C GLN A 261 -25.61 10.32 9.38
N GLY A 262 -26.79 9.97 8.88
CA GLY A 262 -27.52 8.77 9.30
C GLY A 262 -26.84 7.44 8.97
N LEU A 263 -25.78 7.45 8.15
CA LEU A 263 -25.00 6.25 7.82
C LEU A 263 -23.91 5.96 8.86
N PHE A 264 -23.46 6.97 9.61
CA PHE A 264 -22.31 6.85 10.52
C PHE A 264 -22.74 6.87 11.99
N ASP A 265 -22.11 6.03 12.80
CA ASP A 265 -22.21 6.08 14.26
C ASP A 265 -21.13 7.03 14.81
N LEU A 266 -21.54 8.26 15.09
CA LEU A 266 -20.66 9.34 15.56
C LEU A 266 -20.53 9.41 17.09
N THR A 267 -21.20 8.51 17.83
CA THR A 267 -21.28 8.61 19.30
C THR A 267 -19.91 8.54 19.97
N LYS A 268 -19.06 7.63 19.47
CA LYS A 268 -17.69 7.36 19.95
C LYS A 268 -16.61 7.86 18.99
N ASP A 269 -16.98 8.65 17.99
CA ASP A 269 -16.02 9.18 17.02
C ASP A 269 -15.38 10.47 17.57
N GLU A 270 -14.26 10.30 18.28
CA GLU A 270 -13.48 11.42 18.83
C GLU A 270 -12.84 12.25 17.71
N PHE A 271 -12.44 11.62 16.60
CA PHE A 271 -11.85 12.32 15.46
C PHE A 271 -12.88 13.28 14.83
N TYR A 272 -14.10 12.81 14.58
CA TYR A 272 -15.19 13.65 14.09
C TYR A 272 -15.42 14.86 15.01
N LYS A 273 -15.47 14.65 16.33
CA LYS A 273 -15.66 15.73 17.30
C LYS A 273 -14.54 16.77 17.21
N GLN A 274 -13.28 16.32 17.26
CA GLN A 274 -12.11 17.19 17.22
C GLN A 274 -12.00 17.95 15.90
N VAL A 275 -12.19 17.29 14.76
CA VAL A 275 -12.07 17.92 13.44
C VAL A 275 -13.23 18.88 13.19
N SER A 276 -14.47 18.50 13.52
CA SER A 276 -15.63 19.38 13.35
C SER A 276 -15.50 20.64 14.22
N GLU A 277 -15.06 20.49 15.47
CA GLU A 277 -14.81 21.64 16.36
C GLU A 277 -13.66 22.51 15.85
N SER A 278 -12.55 21.90 15.40
CA SER A 278 -11.42 22.60 14.80
C SER A 278 -11.84 23.40 13.57
N GLN A 279 -12.59 22.79 12.63
CA GLN A 279 -13.09 23.49 11.44
C GLN A 279 -14.01 24.66 11.79
N LYS A 280 -14.93 24.48 12.74
CA LYS A 280 -15.80 25.57 13.24
C LYS A 280 -14.98 26.70 13.86
N SER A 281 -13.99 26.37 14.69
CA SER A 281 -13.11 27.37 15.30
C SER A 281 -12.29 28.12 14.27
N GLN A 282 -11.77 27.44 13.24
CA GLN A 282 -11.02 28.08 12.15
C GLN A 282 -11.90 29.02 11.34
N VAL A 283 -13.13 28.64 11.02
CA VAL A 283 -14.09 29.50 10.33
C VAL A 283 -14.44 30.72 11.17
N ALA A 284 -14.69 30.54 12.48
CA ALA A 284 -15.04 31.63 13.39
C ALA A 284 -13.88 32.61 13.61
N ASN A 285 -12.65 32.11 13.76
CA ASN A 285 -11.47 32.92 14.01
C ASN A 285 -10.95 33.62 12.74
N LEU A 286 -11.27 33.11 11.54
CA LEU A 286 -10.80 33.68 10.28
C LEU A 286 -11.69 34.87 9.84
N THR A 287 -11.44 36.03 10.43
CA THR A 287 -12.17 37.27 10.09
C THR A 287 -11.77 37.85 8.73
N THR A 288 -10.48 37.80 8.40
CA THR A 288 -9.87 38.47 7.22
C THR A 288 -9.79 37.61 5.96
N GLY A 289 -10.15 36.32 6.04
CA GLY A 289 -10.09 35.37 4.94
C GLY A 289 -11.35 34.51 4.82
N THR A 290 -11.43 33.75 3.73
CA THR A 290 -12.39 32.66 3.55
C THR A 290 -11.64 31.35 3.55
N ILE A 291 -12.15 30.37 4.29
CA ILE A 291 -11.64 29.00 4.31
C ILE A 291 -12.64 28.08 3.60
N THR A 292 -12.12 27.12 2.84
CA THR A 292 -12.92 26.08 2.20
C THR A 292 -12.25 24.74 2.46
N PHE A 293 -13.06 23.79 2.95
CA PHE A 293 -12.65 22.43 3.22
C PHE A 293 -13.16 21.51 2.11
N LYS A 294 -12.28 20.69 1.56
CA LYS A 294 -12.64 19.68 0.57
C LYS A 294 -12.03 18.34 0.96
N HIS A 295 -12.89 17.37 1.19
CA HIS A 295 -12.55 15.99 1.52
C HIS A 295 -12.77 15.12 0.28
N THR A 296 -11.77 14.34 -0.12
CA THR A 296 -11.85 13.49 -1.32
C THR A 296 -11.14 12.17 -1.12
N LEU A 297 -11.51 11.15 -1.89
CA LEU A 297 -10.73 9.91 -1.96
C LEU A 297 -9.33 10.22 -2.54
N GLY A 298 -8.30 10.03 -1.73
CA GLY A 298 -6.92 10.35 -2.06
C GLY A 298 -6.20 9.27 -2.87
N SER A 299 -6.70 8.03 -2.83
CA SER A 299 -6.15 6.88 -3.55
C SER A 299 -7.28 5.97 -3.98
N GLN A 300 -7.24 5.47 -5.22
CA GLN A 300 -8.18 4.45 -5.69
C GLN A 300 -7.93 3.08 -5.04
N ASN A 301 -6.79 2.89 -4.39
CA ASN A 301 -6.45 1.64 -3.73
C ASN A 301 -7.10 1.53 -2.35
N VAL A 302 -8.40 1.22 -2.32
CA VAL A 302 -9.17 0.98 -1.09
C VAL A 302 -9.13 -0.51 -0.77
N ILE A 303 -8.53 -0.88 0.36
CA ILE A 303 -8.34 -2.27 0.75
C ILE A 303 -9.45 -2.65 1.71
N SER A 304 -10.28 -3.62 1.32
CA SER A 304 -11.43 -4.06 2.11
C SER A 304 -11.41 -5.57 2.34
N LEU A 305 -11.60 -6.00 3.58
CA LEU A 305 -11.67 -7.41 3.99
C LEU A 305 -12.98 -7.68 4.71
N SER A 306 -13.66 -8.78 4.38
CA SER A 306 -14.91 -9.16 5.03
C SER A 306 -14.73 -9.54 6.50
N THR A 307 -15.79 -9.33 7.28
CA THR A 307 -15.91 -9.73 8.68
C THR A 307 -16.83 -10.95 8.79
N THR A 308 -16.82 -11.63 9.95
CA THR A 308 -17.66 -12.82 10.18
C THR A 308 -19.15 -12.50 10.12
N LYS A 309 -19.54 -11.25 10.45
CA LYS A 309 -20.93 -10.77 10.46
C LYS A 309 -21.36 -10.11 9.14
N ALA A 310 -20.79 -10.53 8.01
CA ALA A 310 -21.10 -10.03 6.66
C ALA A 310 -20.82 -8.53 6.40
N GLY A 311 -20.26 -7.79 7.35
CA GLY A 311 -19.69 -6.45 7.12
C GLY A 311 -18.27 -6.52 6.56
N ALA A 312 -17.60 -5.37 6.44
CA ALA A 312 -16.22 -5.26 5.98
C ALA A 312 -15.39 -4.28 6.83
N LEU A 313 -14.11 -4.61 7.00
CA LEU A 313 -13.07 -3.67 7.41
C LEU A 313 -12.53 -2.99 6.15
N VAL A 314 -12.60 -1.65 6.11
CA VAL A 314 -12.23 -0.85 4.93
C VAL A 314 -11.14 0.13 5.31
N ALA A 315 -9.96 -0.02 4.70
CA ALA A 315 -8.86 0.91 4.80
C ALA A 315 -8.87 1.85 3.58
N VAL A 316 -8.98 3.15 3.86
CA VAL A 316 -9.19 4.21 2.87
C VAL A 316 -8.23 5.36 3.13
N TYR A 317 -7.74 5.97 2.05
CA TYR A 317 -7.01 7.22 2.10
C TYR A 317 -7.92 8.39 1.73
N MET A 318 -8.13 9.32 2.65
CA MET A 318 -8.79 10.59 2.36
C MET A 318 -7.76 11.70 2.28
N THR A 319 -7.95 12.59 1.29
CA THR A 319 -7.16 13.81 1.15
C THR A 319 -8.03 15.00 1.50
N ASP A 320 -7.53 15.75 2.47
CA ASP A 320 -8.15 16.90 3.10
C ASP A 320 -7.49 18.17 2.59
N THR A 321 -8.17 18.91 1.73
CA THR A 321 -7.65 20.13 1.10
C THR A 321 -8.29 21.37 1.71
N TYR A 322 -7.46 22.15 2.39
CA TYR A 322 -7.86 23.37 3.10
C TYR A 322 -7.36 24.54 2.26
N VAL A 323 -8.28 25.38 1.79
CA VAL A 323 -7.96 26.53 0.96
C VAL A 323 -8.35 27.79 1.70
N ILE A 324 -7.35 28.61 2.04
CA ILE A 324 -7.55 29.90 2.70
C ILE A 324 -7.22 31.02 1.72
N LYS A 325 -8.16 31.92 1.46
CA LYS A 325 -7.98 33.09 0.59
C LYS A 325 -8.25 34.39 1.35
N PRO A 326 -7.48 35.46 1.11
CA PRO A 326 -7.78 36.77 1.70
C PRO A 326 -9.06 37.35 1.09
N LYS A 327 -9.91 37.98 1.92
CA LYS A 327 -11.15 38.62 1.47
C LYS A 327 -10.91 39.94 0.73
N LYS A 328 -9.86 40.68 1.12
CA LYS A 328 -9.51 42.00 0.58
C LYS A 328 -8.27 41.90 -0.31
N ARG A 329 -8.28 42.65 -1.43
CA ARG A 329 -7.08 42.86 -2.24
C ARG A 329 -6.01 43.58 -1.41
N GLY A 330 -4.77 43.09 -1.48
CA GLY A 330 -3.64 43.62 -0.70
C GLY A 330 -3.46 43.01 0.69
N SER A 331 -4.37 42.15 1.15
CA SER A 331 -4.19 41.37 2.38
C SER A 331 -3.50 40.03 2.11
N ALA A 332 -2.77 39.51 3.10
CA ALA A 332 -2.11 38.20 3.02
C ALA A 332 -2.66 37.23 4.07
N VAL A 333 -2.61 35.95 3.74
CA VAL A 333 -2.87 34.85 4.68
C VAL A 333 -1.56 34.46 5.32
N ALA A 334 -1.46 34.62 6.63
CA ALA A 334 -0.32 34.15 7.41
C ALA A 334 -0.43 32.64 7.68
N VAL A 335 0.69 31.94 7.67
CA VAL A 335 0.80 30.53 8.06
C VAL A 335 1.73 30.37 9.25
N SER A 336 1.49 29.35 10.05
CA SER A 336 2.29 29.07 11.25
C SER A 336 2.65 27.58 11.35
N GLY A 337 3.50 27.24 12.32
CA GLY A 337 3.88 25.86 12.61
C GLY A 337 4.43 25.10 11.40
N GLN A 338 3.94 23.87 11.20
CA GLN A 338 4.38 22.99 10.12
C GLN A 338 4.03 23.53 8.72
N GLU A 339 2.96 24.32 8.59
CA GLU A 339 2.56 24.89 7.31
C GLU A 339 3.56 25.94 6.83
N LYS A 340 4.06 26.80 7.73
CA LYS A 340 5.15 27.73 7.46
C LYS A 340 6.43 26.99 7.05
N VAL A 341 6.77 25.90 7.73
CA VAL A 341 7.95 25.08 7.43
C VAL A 341 7.87 24.46 6.03
N LEU A 342 6.69 23.99 5.61
CA LEU A 342 6.50 23.44 4.26
C LEU A 342 6.39 24.52 3.18
N LEU A 343 5.70 25.63 3.46
CA LEU A 343 5.57 26.74 2.54
C LEU A 343 6.91 27.44 2.30
N GLY A 344 7.77 27.52 3.32
CA GLY A 344 9.03 28.26 3.28
C GLY A 344 8.86 29.78 3.33
N ALA A 345 7.67 30.26 3.66
CA ALA A 345 7.33 31.68 3.78
C ALA A 345 6.33 31.88 4.91
N ASP A 346 6.24 33.11 5.42
CA ASP A 346 5.30 33.49 6.49
C ASP A 346 3.83 33.55 6.04
N GLY A 347 3.58 33.50 4.74
CA GLY A 347 2.24 33.61 4.20
C GLY A 347 2.19 33.79 2.69
N SER A 348 0.99 34.06 2.19
CA SER A 348 0.74 34.38 0.78
C SER A 348 -0.34 35.43 0.61
N THR A 349 -0.12 36.38 -0.30
CA THR A 349 -1.10 37.39 -0.73
C THR A 349 -2.19 36.82 -1.63
N ARG A 350 -1.98 35.64 -2.23
CA ARG A 350 -2.95 34.96 -3.10
C ARG A 350 -3.78 33.92 -2.36
N GLY A 351 -3.30 33.50 -1.19
CA GLY A 351 -3.88 32.44 -0.37
C GLY A 351 -3.00 31.20 -0.31
N VAL A 352 -3.38 30.29 0.58
CA VAL A 352 -2.62 29.08 0.88
C VAL A 352 -3.53 27.86 0.70
N ARG A 353 -2.95 26.80 0.14
CA ARG A 353 -3.56 25.48 0.06
C ARG A 353 -2.74 24.52 0.92
N SER A 354 -3.34 24.01 1.98
CA SER A 354 -2.81 22.92 2.80
C SER A 354 -3.49 21.61 2.44
N VAL A 355 -2.72 20.54 2.37
CA VAL A 355 -3.21 19.20 2.03
C VAL A 355 -2.78 18.25 3.15
N TYR A 356 -3.78 17.75 3.86
CA TYR A 356 -3.66 16.69 4.86
C TYR A 356 -4.03 15.35 4.23
N GLY A 357 -3.32 14.30 4.63
CA GLY A 357 -3.57 12.93 4.23
C GLY A 357 -4.00 12.11 5.43
N ASP A 358 -5.20 11.56 5.34
CA ASP A 358 -5.82 10.79 6.41
C ASP A 358 -5.93 9.33 5.99
N MET A 359 -5.16 8.47 6.66
CA MET A 359 -5.34 7.03 6.54
C MET A 359 -6.38 6.61 7.58
N MET A 360 -7.49 6.06 7.12
CA MET A 360 -8.63 5.72 7.98
C MET A 360 -9.00 4.26 7.83
N LEU A 361 -9.41 3.66 8.95
CA LEU A 361 -9.98 2.31 9.02
C LEU A 361 -11.43 2.43 9.48
N PHE A 362 -12.36 1.97 8.63
CA PHE A 362 -13.78 1.89 8.95
C PHE A 362 -14.23 0.44 9.10
N TYR A 363 -15.22 0.23 9.95
CA TYR A 363 -16.10 -0.93 9.86
C TYR A 363 -17.38 -0.51 9.15
N VAL A 364 -17.67 -1.17 8.04
CA VAL A 364 -18.87 -0.97 7.24
C VAL A 364 -19.77 -2.20 7.39
N PRO A 365 -20.94 -2.07 8.03
CA PRO A 365 -21.88 -3.18 8.15
C PRO A 365 -22.46 -3.61 6.79
N ALA A 366 -23.03 -4.81 6.76
CA ALA A 366 -23.85 -5.26 5.64
C ALA A 366 -25.06 -4.33 5.44
N LEU A 367 -25.58 -4.28 4.23
CA LEU A 367 -26.74 -3.44 3.88
C LEU A 367 -27.98 -3.76 4.74
N SER A 368 -28.15 -5.02 5.13
CA SER A 368 -29.29 -5.49 5.95
C SER A 368 -29.13 -5.22 7.45
N ASP A 369 -27.96 -4.80 7.93
CA ASP A 369 -27.70 -4.53 9.34
C ASP A 369 -28.29 -3.16 9.74
N THR A 370 -28.72 -3.01 10.99
CA THR A 370 -29.18 -1.72 11.54
C THR A 370 -28.01 -0.87 12.04
N ALA A 371 -26.85 -1.46 12.36
CA ALA A 371 -25.67 -0.76 12.87
C ALA A 371 -25.13 0.32 11.91
N GLY A 372 -24.63 1.45 12.43
CA GLY A 372 -23.96 2.48 11.62
C GLY A 372 -22.53 2.10 11.22
N ILE A 373 -21.99 2.79 10.21
CA ILE A 373 -20.57 2.77 9.85
C ILE A 373 -19.77 3.37 11.00
N ARG A 374 -18.71 2.67 11.44
CA ARG A 374 -17.88 3.11 12.57
C ARG A 374 -16.46 3.39 12.11
N LEU A 375 -15.91 4.54 12.50
CA LEU A 375 -14.48 4.79 12.42
C LEU A 375 -13.79 3.97 13.54
N LEU A 376 -12.77 3.19 13.19
CA LEU A 376 -11.99 2.38 14.13
C LEU A 376 -10.61 2.97 14.41
N GLY A 377 -10.04 3.66 13.43
CA GLY A 377 -8.71 4.22 13.52
C GLY A 377 -8.47 5.27 12.45
N VAL A 378 -7.63 6.23 12.78
CA VAL A 378 -7.25 7.31 11.88
C VAL A 378 -5.82 7.74 12.17
N THR A 379 -5.10 8.07 11.11
CA THR A 379 -3.77 8.67 11.21
C THR A 379 -3.67 9.76 10.17
N GLN A 380 -3.66 11.00 10.66
CA GLN A 380 -3.55 12.21 9.87
C GLN A 380 -2.09 12.65 9.76
N GLY A 381 -1.72 13.21 8.61
CA GLY A 381 -0.44 13.90 8.46
C GLY A 381 -0.50 15.01 7.42
N LEU A 382 0.24 16.09 7.66
CA LEU A 382 0.40 17.17 6.68
C LEU A 382 1.31 16.70 5.54
N VAL A 383 0.76 16.64 4.32
CA VAL A 383 1.47 16.10 3.14
C VAL A 383 2.09 17.21 2.31
N SER A 384 1.36 18.31 2.09
CA SER A 384 1.89 19.44 1.32
C SER A 384 1.21 20.76 1.65
N VAL A 385 1.97 21.85 1.52
CA VAL A 385 1.46 23.23 1.61
C VAL A 385 2.01 24.02 0.44
N ARG A 386 1.15 24.79 -0.23
CA ARG A 386 1.53 25.61 -1.40
C ARG A 386 0.80 26.94 -1.38
N SER A 387 1.47 27.99 -1.84
CA SER A 387 0.80 29.24 -2.23
C SER A 387 -0.08 29.00 -3.46
N LEU A 388 -1.20 29.71 -3.53
CA LEU A 388 -2.08 29.77 -4.71
C LEU A 388 -1.55 30.72 -5.79
#